data_AF-A0A6J4U6A7-F1
#
_entry.id   AF-A0A6J4U6A7-F1
#
_cell.length_a   1.000
_cell.length_b   1.000
_cell.length_c   1.000
_cell.angle_alpha   90.00
_cell.angle_beta   90.00
_cell.angle_gamma   90.00
#
_symmetry.space_group_name_H-M   'P 1'
#
loop_
_entity.id
_entity.type
_entity.pdbx_description
1 polymer ?
#
loop_
_entity_poly.entity_id
_entity_poly.type
_entity_poly.pdbx_seq_one_letter_code
_entity_poly.pdbx_strand_id
1 'polypeptide(L)'
;MTGASHISRSPVPEPASFSSGNRPFTAISDVIPIVLRMLAALPTPKTSLIGRERHAAKDAGLLWNPDVRMLTLTGLGAVGISRLALRVACVLAAQ
;
A
#
# COMPACT_ATOMS: atom_id res chain seq x y z
N MET A 1 0.84 33.08 -67.47
CA MET A 1 -0.39 32.41 -66.98
C MET A 1 0.06 31.19 -66.18
N THR A 2 0.70 31.36 -65.02
CA THR A 2 0.15 31.62 -63.66
C THR A 2 -0.51 30.39 -63.05
N GLY A 3 0.10 29.85 -61.99
CA GLY A 3 -0.41 28.73 -61.17
C GLY A 3 0.65 28.33 -60.15
N ALA A 4 0.91 29.17 -59.15
CA ALA A 4 0.27 29.17 -57.82
C ALA A 4 0.92 28.13 -56.89
N SER A 5 1.91 28.62 -56.14
CA SER A 5 2.67 27.91 -55.11
C SER A 5 1.76 27.33 -54.03
N HIS A 6 1.80 26.02 -53.86
CA HIS A 6 1.08 25.30 -52.82
C HIS A 6 1.83 25.43 -51.48
N ILE A 7 1.49 26.44 -50.67
CA ILE A 7 2.00 26.57 -49.30
C ILE A 7 1.33 25.49 -48.45
N SER A 8 2.10 24.45 -48.13
CA SER A 8 1.76 23.46 -47.11
C SER A 8 1.64 24.15 -45.75
N ARG A 9 0.41 24.28 -45.23
CA ARG A 9 0.19 24.65 -43.84
C ARG A 9 0.41 23.39 -42.99
N SER A 10 1.57 23.31 -42.33
CA SER A 10 1.81 22.31 -41.29
C SER A 10 0.69 22.38 -40.23
N PRO A 11 0.22 21.24 -39.71
CA PRO A 11 -0.83 21.23 -38.69
C PRO A 11 -0.35 21.94 -37.43
N VAL A 12 -1.27 22.68 -36.80
CA VAL A 12 -1.10 23.33 -35.49
C VAL A 12 -0.52 22.32 -34.50
N PRO A 13 0.54 22.63 -33.74
CA PRO A 13 1.07 21.72 -32.73
C PRO A 13 -0.03 21.41 -31.71
N GLU A 14 -0.30 20.12 -31.51
CA GLU A 14 -1.17 19.63 -30.42
C GLU A 14 -0.76 20.29 -29.10
N PRO A 15 -1.73 20.65 -28.24
CA PRO A 15 -1.43 21.25 -26.94
C PRO A 15 -0.47 20.32 -26.20
N ALA A 16 0.71 20.86 -25.91
CA ALA A 16 1.84 20.18 -25.30
C ALA A 16 1.38 19.07 -24.35
N SER A 17 1.65 17.82 -24.73
CA SER A 17 1.68 16.69 -23.83
C SER A 17 2.42 17.15 -22.59
N PHE A 18 1.68 17.33 -21.49
CA PHE A 18 2.20 17.96 -20.28
C PHE A 18 3.49 17.21 -19.90
N SER A 19 4.58 17.94 -20.09
CA SER A 19 5.94 17.50 -19.87
C SER A 19 6.03 16.84 -18.50
N SER A 20 6.63 15.66 -18.51
CA SER A 20 7.16 14.90 -17.37
C SER A 20 8.24 15.68 -16.58
N GLY A 21 8.13 16.99 -16.49
CA GLY A 21 9.07 17.88 -15.82
C GLY A 21 8.79 17.90 -14.33
N ASN A 22 9.59 17.13 -13.59
CA ASN A 22 9.83 17.31 -12.16
C ASN A 22 8.56 17.21 -11.29
N ARG A 23 8.14 15.99 -10.95
CA ARG A 23 7.32 15.77 -9.74
C ARG A 23 8.29 15.62 -8.55
N PRO A 24 8.67 16.68 -7.83
CA PRO A 24 9.50 16.56 -6.64
C PRO A 24 8.76 15.89 -5.47
N PHE A 25 7.52 15.47 -5.69
CA PHE A 25 6.71 14.77 -4.72
C PHE A 25 5.92 13.65 -5.41
N THR A 26 6.00 12.44 -4.86
CA THR A 26 5.21 11.28 -5.28
C THR A 26 3.74 11.68 -5.36
N ALA A 27 3.10 11.53 -6.53
CA ALA A 27 1.69 11.87 -6.63
C ALA A 27 0.90 10.85 -5.80
N ILE A 28 -0.20 11.29 -5.17
CA ILE A 28 -1.07 10.37 -4.40
C ILE A 28 -1.50 9.18 -5.28
N SER A 29 -1.74 9.41 -6.58
CA SER A 29 -2.03 8.38 -7.58
C SER A 29 -0.97 7.27 -7.67
N ASP A 30 0.30 7.59 -7.39
CA ASP A 30 1.41 6.63 -7.40
C ASP A 30 1.44 5.80 -6.09
N VAL A 31 0.87 6.33 -5.00
CA VAL A 31 0.83 5.67 -3.68
C VAL A 31 -0.46 4.87 -3.48
N ILE A 32 -1.58 5.24 -4.12
CA ILE A 32 -2.88 4.54 -4.03
C ILE A 32 -2.74 3.01 -4.22
N PRO A 33 -2.01 2.49 -5.23
CA PRO A 33 -1.84 1.03 -5.38
C PRO A 33 -1.11 0.38 -4.18
N ILE A 34 -0.13 1.09 -3.60
CA ILE A 34 0.64 0.63 -2.45
C ILE A 34 -0.24 0.61 -1.20
N VAL A 35 -1.00 1.68 -0.95
CA VAL A 35 -1.93 1.77 0.18
C VAL A 35 -3.00 0.69 0.06
N LEU A 36 -3.61 0.53 -1.11
CA LEU A 36 -4.61 -0.52 -1.33
C LEU A 36 -4.04 -1.92 -1.09
N ARG A 37 -2.78 -2.19 -1.48
CA ARG A 37 -2.13 -3.48 -1.18
C ARG A 37 -1.84 -3.67 0.31
N MET A 38 -1.44 -2.61 1.01
CA MET A 38 -1.27 -2.66 2.47
C MET A 38 -2.59 -2.87 3.21
N LEU A 39 -3.68 -2.29 2.70
CA LEU A 39 -5.02 -2.46 3.25
C LEU A 39 -5.63 -3.84 2.94
N ALA A 40 -5.29 -4.44 1.80
CA ALA A 40 -5.99 -5.64 1.30
C ALA A 40 -5.28 -6.98 1.55
N ALA A 41 -3.97 -7.02 1.81
CA ALA A 41 -3.24 -8.29 1.86
C ALA A 41 -2.22 -8.38 2.99
N LEU A 42 -2.63 -9.01 4.09
CA LEU A 42 -1.68 -9.49 5.09
C LEU A 42 -0.80 -10.60 4.49
N PRO A 43 0.53 -10.57 4.67
CA PRO A 43 1.40 -11.65 4.26
C PRO A 43 0.96 -13.00 4.81
N THR A 44 0.74 -13.99 3.95
CA THR A 44 0.40 -15.36 4.37
C THR A 44 1.60 -16.02 5.04
N PRO A 45 1.52 -16.43 6.31
CA PRO A 45 2.61 -17.15 6.97
C PRO A 45 2.89 -18.48 6.27
N LYS A 46 4.16 -18.79 5.97
CA LYS A 46 4.56 -20.06 5.33
C LYS A 46 4.37 -21.30 6.22
N THR A 47 4.17 -21.10 7.52
CA THR A 47 3.98 -22.16 8.53
C THR A 47 2.98 -21.70 9.57
N SER A 48 2.22 -22.65 10.15
CA SER A 48 1.26 -22.35 11.20
C SER A 48 1.93 -21.76 12.45
N LEU A 49 1.20 -20.91 13.18
CA LEU A 49 1.59 -20.44 14.52
C LEU A 49 1.08 -21.47 15.52
N ILE A 50 1.95 -22.11 16.29
CA ILE A 50 1.57 -23.17 17.25
C ILE A 50 1.58 -22.61 18.67
N GLY A 51 0.51 -22.84 19.43
CA GLY A 51 0.45 -22.63 20.88
C GLY A 51 0.31 -21.15 21.31
N ARG A 52 0.08 -20.24 20.37
CA ARG A 52 -0.06 -18.78 20.60
C ARG A 52 -1.38 -18.19 20.10
N GLU A 53 -2.36 -19.05 19.86
CA GLU A 53 -3.70 -18.67 19.39
C GLU A 53 -4.42 -17.81 20.44
N ARG A 54 -4.31 -18.19 21.72
CA ARG A 54 -4.88 -17.41 22.84
C ARG A 54 -4.21 -16.03 22.98
N HIS A 55 -2.91 -15.96 22.73
CA HIS A 55 -2.17 -14.70 22.75
C HIS A 55 -2.66 -13.76 21.66
N ALA A 56 -2.82 -14.27 20.43
CA ALA A 56 -3.31 -13.46 19.32
C ALA A 56 -4.71 -12.88 19.56
N ALA A 57 -5.64 -13.66 20.16
CA ALA A 57 -6.97 -13.16 20.49
C ALA A 57 -6.93 -12.07 21.57
N LYS A 58 -6.10 -12.24 22.61
CA LYS A 58 -5.91 -11.24 23.66
C LYS A 58 -5.31 -9.94 23.10
N ASP A 59 -4.27 -10.07 22.30
CA ASP A 59 -3.55 -8.94 21.71
C ASP A 59 -4.43 -8.17 20.71
N ALA A 60 -5.30 -8.88 19.96
CA ALA A 60 -6.33 -8.26 19.12
C ALA A 60 -7.38 -7.51 19.97
N GLY A 61 -7.82 -8.09 21.08
CA GLY A 61 -8.74 -7.42 22.01
C GLY A 61 -8.17 -6.14 22.60
N LEU A 62 -6.86 -6.08 22.84
CA LEU A 62 -6.19 -4.85 23.26
C LEU A 62 -6.23 -3.79 22.15
N LEU A 63 -5.94 -4.14 20.90
CA LEU A 63 -5.99 -3.20 19.77
C LEU A 63 -7.41 -2.79 19.36
N TRP A 64 -8.44 -3.55 19.74
CA TRP A 64 -9.83 -3.15 19.53
C TRP A 64 -10.29 -2.07 20.52
N ASN A 65 -9.58 -1.91 21.64
CA ASN A 65 -9.86 -0.83 22.57
C ASN A 65 -9.45 0.52 21.94
N PRO A 66 -10.39 1.50 21.79
CA PRO A 66 -10.08 2.80 21.19
C PRO A 66 -8.98 3.60 21.92
N ASP A 67 -8.76 3.31 23.20
CA ASP A 67 -7.70 3.95 24.01
C ASP A 67 -6.29 3.40 23.68
N VAL A 68 -6.21 2.23 23.02
CA VAL A 68 -4.95 1.58 22.66
C VAL A 68 -4.62 1.86 21.20
N ARG A 69 -3.72 2.82 20.97
CA ARG A 69 -3.29 3.22 19.62
C ARG A 69 -2.09 2.44 19.09
N MET A 70 -1.35 1.75 19.97
CA MET A 70 -0.11 1.07 19.63
C MET A 70 0.11 -0.11 20.57
N LEU A 71 0.49 -1.27 20.01
CA LEU A 71 0.85 -2.47 20.75
C LEU A 71 2.26 -2.92 20.32
N THR A 72 3.18 -2.97 21.28
CA THR A 72 4.56 -3.45 21.04
C THR A 72 4.68 -4.92 21.44
N LEU A 73 4.98 -5.78 20.48
CA LEU A 73 5.25 -7.19 20.74
C LEU A 73 6.75 -7.39 21.01
N THR A 74 7.08 -7.88 22.21
CA THR A 74 8.45 -8.10 22.66
C THR A 74 8.78 -9.58 22.77
N GLY A 75 10.06 -9.91 22.60
CA GLY A 75 10.58 -11.26 22.74
C GLY A 75 11.93 -11.43 22.04
N LEU A 76 12.66 -12.49 22.39
CA LEU A 76 13.93 -12.82 21.77
C LEU A 76 13.77 -13.08 20.27
N GLY A 77 14.82 -12.84 19.49
CA GLY A 77 14.83 -13.10 18.06
C GLY A 77 14.39 -14.54 17.74
N ALA A 78 13.70 -14.73 16.60
CA ALA A 78 13.17 -16.01 16.12
C ALA A 78 12.03 -16.66 16.93
N VAL A 79 11.53 -16.03 18.00
CA VAL A 79 10.37 -16.53 18.78
C VAL A 79 9.03 -16.40 18.04
N GLY A 80 9.04 -15.84 16.83
CA GLY A 80 7.87 -15.76 15.96
C GLY A 80 6.98 -14.53 16.19
N ILE A 81 7.54 -13.44 16.71
CA ILE A 81 6.81 -12.17 16.94
C ILE A 81 6.14 -11.64 15.67
N SER A 82 6.82 -11.70 14.52
CA SER A 82 6.22 -11.30 13.24
C SER A 82 5.04 -12.19 12.85
N ARG A 83 5.10 -13.49 13.20
CA ARG A 83 4.02 -14.44 12.91
C ARG A 83 2.83 -14.24 13.85
N LEU A 84 3.10 -13.87 15.10
CA LEU A 84 2.09 -13.41 16.05
C LEU A 84 1.42 -12.12 15.56
N ALA A 85 2.19 -11.13 15.11
CA ALA A 85 1.65 -9.87 14.57
C ALA A 85 0.70 -10.11 13.38
N LEU A 86 1.10 -10.98 12.43
CA LEU A 86 0.23 -11.37 11.32
C LEU A 86 -1.04 -12.07 11.79
N ARG A 87 -0.95 -12.95 12.79
CA ARG A 87 -2.12 -13.63 13.34
C ARG A 87 -3.08 -12.65 14.04
N VAL A 88 -2.56 -11.70 14.80
CA VAL A 88 -3.34 -10.62 15.42
C VAL A 88 -4.06 -9.80 14.35
N ALA A 89 -3.36 -9.40 13.29
CA ALA A 89 -3.96 -8.66 12.19
C ALA A 89 -5.06 -9.46 11.46
N CYS A 90 -4.88 -10.77 11.25
CA CYS A 90 -5.94 -11.62 10.70
C CYS A 90 -7.17 -11.72 11.62
N VAL A 91 -6.97 -11.79 12.94
CA VAL A 91 -8.06 -11.82 13.92
C VAL A 91 -8.83 -10.48 13.93
N LEU A 92 -8.13 -9.36 13.81
CA LEU A 92 -8.75 -8.03 13.69
C LEU A 92 -9.52 -7.87 12.38
N ALA A 93 -8.99 -8.38 11.26
CA ALA A 93 -9.67 -8.29 9.96
C ALA A 93 -10.91 -9.18 9.82
N ALA A 94 -11.04 -10.20 10.69
CA ALA A 94 -12.18 -11.12 10.70
C ALA A 94 -13.29 -10.70 11.68
N GLN A 95 -13.08 -9.63 12.45
CA GLN A 95 -14.07 -9.00 13.33
C GLN A 95 -14.77 -7.87 12.58
#